data_AF-A0AAV6CYW0-F1
#
_entry.id   AF-A0AAV6CYW0-F1
#
_cell.length_a   1.000
_cell.length_b   1.000
_cell.length_c   1.000
_cell.angle_alpha   90.00
_cell.angle_beta   90.00
_cell.angle_gamma   90.00
#
_symmetry.space_group_name_H-M   'P 1'
#
loop_
_entity.id
_entity.type
_entity.pdbx_description
1 polymer ?
#
loop_
_entity_poly.entity_id
_entity_poly.type
_entity_poly.pdbx_seq_one_letter_code
_entity_poly.pdbx_strand_id
1 'polypeptide(L)'
;VGTLGGGWIADHFGKDSPKAYLQVGIVGFLGGAVFIVIALYAPMNAGPIPVFVPAFFAAVVCMYLYAGPFTAISQAVVSPALRASSVTLLLFISHVFGDSHSTFDIGFISDHIGSLQTALVITSPTLLIIAAAIAATGLRTAKPDVDGMEEEWARRSAGPEAVVAAPVS
;
A
#
# COMPACT_ATOMS: atom_id res chain seq x y z
N VAL A 1 -7.11 12.56 0.87
CA VAL A 1 -7.44 12.64 -0.59
C VAL A 1 -6.85 11.46 -1.35
N GLY A 2 -5.54 11.20 -1.30
CA GLY A 2 -4.95 10.01 -1.95
C GLY A 2 -5.53 8.67 -1.46
N THR A 3 -5.76 8.51 -0.15
CA THR A 3 -6.38 7.29 0.41
C THR A 3 -7.82 7.10 -0.06
N LEU A 4 -8.62 8.17 -0.06
CA LEU A 4 -10.01 8.13 -0.50
C LEU A 4 -10.12 7.95 -2.01
N GLY A 5 -9.27 8.63 -2.78
CA GLY A 5 -9.19 8.50 -4.24
C GLY A 5 -8.65 7.14 -4.67
N GLY A 6 -7.66 6.60 -3.95
CA GLY A 6 -7.14 5.26 -4.15
C GLY A 6 -8.16 4.18 -3.85
N GLY A 7 -8.90 4.33 -2.74
CA GLY A 7 -10.05 3.47 -2.44
C GLY A 7 -11.14 3.55 -3.50
N TRP A 8 -11.51 4.75 -3.97
CA TRP A 8 -12.54 4.92 -5.00
C TRP A 8 -12.11 4.38 -6.38
N ILE A 9 -10.87 4.64 -6.80
CA ILE A 9 -10.29 4.09 -8.04
C ILE A 9 -10.23 2.57 -7.94
N ALA A 10 -9.76 2.05 -6.81
CA ALA A 10 -9.69 0.62 -6.55
C ALA A 10 -11.07 -0.06 -6.51
N ASP A 11 -12.08 0.56 -5.90
CA ASP A 11 -13.45 0.04 -5.89
C ASP A 11 -14.10 0.13 -7.27
N HIS A 12 -13.69 1.09 -8.11
CA HIS A 12 -14.18 1.21 -9.47
C HIS A 12 -13.54 0.16 -10.40
N PHE A 13 -12.23 -0.07 -10.29
CA PHE A 13 -11.48 -1.03 -11.11
C PHE A 13 -11.44 -2.47 -10.52
N GLY A 14 -11.80 -2.65 -9.25
CA GLY A 14 -11.60 -3.88 -8.47
C GLY A 14 -12.85 -4.72 -8.21
N LYS A 15 -13.98 -4.39 -8.86
CA LYS A 15 -15.24 -5.12 -8.68
C LYS A 15 -15.14 -6.63 -8.93
N ASP A 16 -14.18 -7.09 -9.72
CA ASP A 16 -14.10 -8.50 -10.14
C ASP A 16 -12.75 -9.19 -9.86
N SER A 17 -11.76 -8.54 -9.22
CA SER A 17 -10.49 -9.22 -8.95
C SER A 17 -9.62 -8.60 -7.83
N PRO A 18 -9.13 -9.42 -6.86
CA PRO A 18 -8.08 -9.02 -5.91
C PRO A 18 -6.81 -8.49 -6.58
N LYS A 19 -6.57 -8.86 -7.85
CA LYS A 19 -5.42 -8.39 -8.64
C LYS A 19 -5.50 -6.89 -8.97
N ALA A 20 -6.70 -6.35 -9.14
CA ALA A 20 -6.90 -4.94 -9.46
C ALA A 20 -6.43 -4.03 -8.30
N TYR A 21 -6.68 -4.46 -7.06
CA TYR A 21 -6.20 -3.76 -5.87
C TYR A 21 -4.67 -3.64 -5.83
N LEU A 22 -3.97 -4.71 -6.18
CA LEU A 22 -2.51 -4.71 -6.21
C LEU A 22 -1.96 -3.90 -7.41
N GLN A 23 -2.63 -3.92 -8.56
CA GLN A 23 -2.29 -3.11 -9.74
C GLN A 23 -2.40 -1.61 -9.45
N VAL A 24 -3.44 -1.17 -8.75
CA VAL A 24 -3.59 0.24 -8.33
C VAL A 24 -2.42 0.67 -7.44
N GLY A 25 -1.98 -0.20 -6.52
CA GLY A 25 -0.78 0.06 -5.71
C GLY A 25 0.51 0.17 -6.54
N ILE A 26 0.73 -0.74 -7.49
CA ILE A 26 1.90 -0.73 -8.39
C ILE A 26 1.94 0.57 -9.20
N VAL A 27 0.81 0.98 -9.79
CA VAL A 27 0.70 2.24 -10.53
C VAL A 27 0.97 3.44 -9.60
N GLY A 28 0.46 3.39 -8.37
CA GLY A 28 0.74 4.39 -7.34
C GLY A 28 2.23 4.50 -6.99
N PHE A 29 2.93 3.39 -6.81
CA PHE A 29 4.36 3.38 -6.53
C PHE A 29 5.20 3.89 -7.69
N LEU A 30 4.92 3.44 -8.92
CA LEU A 30 5.63 3.91 -10.11
C LEU A 30 5.35 5.39 -10.40
N GLY A 31 4.09 5.83 -10.29
CA GLY A 31 3.71 7.24 -10.42
C GLY A 31 4.38 8.09 -9.34
N GLY A 32 4.37 7.65 -8.09
CA GLY A 32 5.05 8.30 -6.97
C GLY A 32 6.55 8.46 -7.23
N ALA A 33 7.21 7.44 -7.80
CA ALA A 33 8.64 7.47 -8.10
C ALA A 33 8.99 8.54 -9.15
N VAL A 34 8.13 8.70 -10.16
CA VAL A 34 8.30 9.73 -11.18
C VAL A 34 8.03 11.12 -10.61
N PHE A 35 6.91 11.30 -9.91
CA PHE A 35 6.51 12.62 -9.40
C PHE A 35 7.43 13.12 -8.28
N ILE A 36 7.98 12.25 -7.43
CA ILE A 36 8.92 12.65 -6.39
C ILE A 36 10.25 13.14 -6.98
N VAL A 37 10.72 12.48 -8.05
CA VAL A 37 11.92 12.92 -8.79
C VAL A 37 11.67 14.27 -9.45
N ILE A 38 10.52 14.46 -10.09
CA ILE A 38 10.13 15.75 -10.71
C ILE A 38 10.05 16.86 -9.64
N ALA A 39 9.44 16.57 -8.49
CA ALA A 39 9.34 17.53 -7.39
C ALA A 39 10.73 17.93 -6.86
N LEU A 40 11.63 16.96 -6.70
CA LEU A 40 12.98 17.21 -6.17
C LEU A 40 13.93 17.86 -7.19
N TYR A 41 13.73 17.66 -8.50
CA TYR A 41 14.50 18.35 -9.55
C TYR A 41 13.89 19.69 -10.00
N ALA A 42 12.75 20.10 -9.43
CA ALA A 42 12.15 21.39 -9.74
C ALA A 42 13.18 22.53 -9.47
N PRO A 43 13.43 23.41 -10.46
CA PRO A 43 14.52 24.38 -10.37
C PRO A 43 14.32 25.35 -9.20
N MET A 44 15.16 25.20 -8.17
CA MET A 44 15.23 26.07 -6.99
C MET A 44 15.59 27.54 -7.32
N ASN A 45 15.98 27.82 -8.57
CA ASN A 45 16.53 29.12 -8.98
C ASN A 45 15.51 30.10 -9.57
N ALA A 46 14.26 29.71 -9.87
CA ALA A 46 13.32 30.55 -10.63
C ALA A 46 11.94 30.79 -9.97
N GLY A 47 11.78 30.46 -8.68
CA GLY A 47 10.50 30.56 -7.97
C GLY A 47 9.89 29.17 -7.76
N PRO A 48 10.14 28.52 -6.60
CA PRO A 48 9.94 27.09 -6.42
C PRO A 48 8.47 26.64 -6.31
N ILE A 49 7.50 27.56 -6.27
CA ILE A 49 6.14 27.25 -5.80
C ILE A 49 5.22 26.58 -6.85
N PRO A 50 5.15 27.01 -8.13
CA PRO A 50 4.09 26.54 -9.02
C PRO A 50 4.33 25.14 -9.62
N VAL A 51 5.56 24.63 -9.62
CA VAL A 51 5.87 23.27 -10.14
C VAL A 51 6.06 22.28 -9.00
N PHE A 52 6.75 22.67 -7.92
CA PHE A 52 6.98 21.82 -6.76
C PHE A 52 5.67 21.40 -6.09
N VAL A 53 4.78 22.36 -5.79
CA VAL A 53 3.54 22.10 -5.04
C VAL A 53 2.65 21.06 -5.75
N PRO A 54 2.30 21.20 -7.04
CA PRO A 54 1.49 20.19 -7.71
C PRO A 54 2.23 18.87 -7.92
N ALA A 55 3.53 18.86 -8.22
CA ALA A 55 4.30 17.63 -8.38
C ALA A 55 4.41 16.85 -7.07
N PHE A 56 4.69 17.55 -5.97
CA PHE A 56 4.74 16.97 -4.63
C PHE A 56 3.37 16.47 -4.19
N PHE A 57 2.31 17.25 -4.43
CA PHE A 57 0.94 16.82 -4.16
C PHE A 57 0.57 15.55 -4.96
N ALA A 58 0.92 15.50 -6.25
CA ALA A 58 0.72 14.30 -7.08
C ALA A 58 1.52 13.10 -6.55
N ALA A 59 2.78 13.30 -6.15
CA ALA A 59 3.60 12.25 -5.54
C ALA A 59 2.94 11.68 -4.27
N VAL A 60 2.47 12.55 -3.37
CA VAL A 60 1.77 12.14 -2.15
C VAL A 60 0.48 11.40 -2.48
N VAL A 61 -0.33 11.92 -3.42
CA VAL A 61 -1.57 11.24 -3.84
C VAL A 61 -1.26 9.84 -4.35
N CYS A 62 -0.28 9.71 -5.26
CA CYS A 62 0.17 8.42 -5.81
C CYS A 62 0.68 7.46 -4.74
N MET A 63 1.49 7.94 -3.79
CA MET A 63 1.97 7.13 -2.67
C MET A 63 0.85 6.70 -1.74
N TYR A 64 -0.23 7.46 -1.59
CA TYR A 64 -1.37 7.03 -0.77
C TYR A 64 -2.38 6.13 -1.51
N LEU A 65 -2.24 5.93 -2.83
CA LEU A 65 -3.14 5.07 -3.59
C LEU A 65 -3.08 3.61 -3.14
N TYR A 66 -1.94 3.10 -2.65
CA TYR A 66 -1.84 1.70 -2.19
C TYR A 66 -2.53 1.44 -0.85
N ALA A 67 -2.72 2.46 -0.02
CA ALA A 67 -3.12 2.29 1.38
C ALA A 67 -4.48 1.60 1.55
N GLY A 68 -5.49 2.02 0.77
CA GLY A 68 -6.82 1.39 0.75
C GLY A 68 -6.78 -0.05 0.21
N PRO A 69 -6.30 -0.26 -1.03
CA PRO A 69 -6.26 -1.56 -1.68
C PRO A 69 -5.48 -2.63 -0.91
N PHE A 70 -4.33 -2.29 -0.33
CA PHE A 70 -3.51 -3.25 0.42
C PHE A 70 -4.20 -3.66 1.72
N THR A 71 -4.81 -2.70 2.43
CA THR A 71 -5.58 -3.00 3.64
C THR A 71 -6.76 -3.93 3.33
N ALA A 72 -7.46 -3.69 2.22
CA ALA A 72 -8.56 -4.54 1.77
C ALA A 72 -8.09 -5.97 1.45
N ILE A 73 -6.98 -6.13 0.72
CA ILE A 73 -6.41 -7.46 0.43
C ILE A 73 -5.99 -8.18 1.71
N SER A 74 -5.32 -7.51 2.64
CA SER A 74 -4.91 -8.11 3.93
C SER A 74 -6.08 -8.62 4.77
N GLN A 75 -7.27 -8.02 4.61
CA GLN A 75 -8.50 -8.47 5.25
C GLN A 75 -9.22 -9.57 4.46
N ALA A 76 -9.03 -9.63 3.14
CA ALA A 76 -9.65 -10.62 2.26
C ALA A 76 -8.98 -12.00 2.35
N VAL A 77 -7.71 -12.07 2.74
CA VAL A 77 -6.96 -13.33 2.91
C VAL A 77 -7.09 -13.95 4.31
N VAL A 78 -7.89 -13.36 5.20
CA VAL A 78 -8.11 -13.84 6.58
C VAL A 78 -9.59 -13.97 6.88
N SER A 79 -9.93 -14.89 7.79
CA SER A 79 -11.32 -15.09 8.21
C SER A 79 -11.92 -13.80 8.81
N PRO A 80 -13.24 -13.61 8.72
CA PRO A 80 -13.91 -12.40 9.21
C PRO A 80 -13.59 -12.05 10.67
N ALA A 81 -13.46 -13.08 11.52
CA ALA A 81 -13.12 -12.92 12.94
C ALA A 81 -11.71 -12.36 13.19
N LEU A 82 -10.78 -12.53 12.23
CA LEU A 82 -9.38 -12.10 12.36
C LEU A 82 -9.06 -10.81 11.61
N ARG A 83 -10.03 -10.21 10.89
CA ARG A 83 -9.80 -8.98 10.09
C ARG A 83 -9.29 -7.82 10.94
N ALA A 84 -9.81 -7.65 12.15
CA ALA A 84 -9.35 -6.61 13.08
C ALA A 84 -7.88 -6.84 13.48
N SER A 85 -7.54 -8.08 13.84
CA SER A 85 -6.16 -8.45 14.21
C SER A 85 -5.19 -8.30 13.04
N SER A 86 -5.61 -8.66 11.81
CA SER A 86 -4.82 -8.49 10.59
C SER A 86 -4.46 -7.01 10.35
N VAL A 87 -5.44 -6.11 10.46
CA VAL A 87 -5.19 -4.66 10.33
C VAL A 87 -4.30 -4.14 11.46
N THR A 88 -4.55 -4.54 12.71
CA THR A 88 -3.72 -4.14 13.85
C THR A 88 -2.27 -4.57 13.66
N LEU A 89 -2.03 -5.80 13.22
CA LEU A 89 -0.68 -6.31 12.97
C LEU A 89 -0.02 -5.57 11.80
N LEU A 90 -0.76 -5.34 10.71
CA LEU A 90 -0.29 -4.55 9.57
C LEU A 90 0.14 -3.15 9.99
N LEU A 91 -0.69 -2.45 10.78
CA LEU A 91 -0.38 -1.12 11.30
C LEU A 91 0.80 -1.16 12.26
N PHE A 92 0.84 -2.13 13.18
CA PHE A 92 1.93 -2.28 14.14
C PHE A 92 3.28 -2.46 13.41
N ILE A 93 3.36 -3.38 12.46
CA ILE A 93 4.57 -3.60 11.65
C ILE A 93 4.94 -2.31 10.89
N SER A 94 3.97 -1.64 10.28
CA SER A 94 4.20 -0.42 9.52
C SER A 94 4.76 0.72 10.38
N HIS A 95 4.32 0.89 11.63
CA HIS A 95 4.83 1.96 12.50
C HIS A 95 6.21 1.60 13.10
N VAL A 96 6.41 0.34 13.48
CA VAL A 96 7.67 -0.12 14.08
C VAL A 96 8.80 -0.13 13.05
N PHE A 97 8.56 -0.65 11.84
CA PHE A 97 9.58 -0.76 10.80
C PHE A 97 9.59 0.43 9.83
N GLY A 98 8.44 1.06 9.59
CA GLY A 98 8.34 2.19 8.68
C GLY A 98 8.72 3.49 9.38
N ASP A 99 7.85 4.00 10.25
CA ASP A 99 7.99 5.36 10.79
C ASP A 99 9.22 5.52 11.68
N SER A 100 9.53 4.52 12.49
CA SER A 100 10.64 4.59 13.44
C SER A 100 12.01 4.38 12.78
N HIS A 101 12.07 3.52 11.75
CA HIS A 101 13.33 3.13 11.12
C HIS A 101 13.67 3.97 9.88
N SER A 102 12.68 4.32 9.06
CA SER A 102 12.93 5.04 7.80
C SER A 102 13.51 6.44 8.00
N THR A 103 13.06 7.17 9.02
CA THR A 103 13.54 8.54 9.32
C THR A 103 14.99 8.52 9.79
N PHE A 104 15.37 7.52 10.57
CA PHE A 104 16.74 7.29 11.01
C PHE A 104 17.66 6.93 9.83
N ASP A 105 17.24 5.98 8.99
CA ASP A 105 18.02 5.52 7.85
C ASP A 105 18.25 6.63 6.81
N ILE A 106 17.21 7.41 6.49
CA ILE A 106 17.31 8.55 5.57
C ILE A 106 18.22 9.65 6.15
N GLY A 107 18.12 9.92 7.46
CA GLY A 107 18.99 10.87 8.16
C GLY A 107 20.46 10.44 8.10
N PHE A 108 20.75 9.18 8.43
CA PHE A 108 22.09 8.62 8.38
C PHE A 108 22.72 8.65 6.98
N ILE A 109 21.92 8.35 5.94
CA ILE A 109 22.35 8.43 4.53
C ILE A 109 22.58 9.88 4.11
N SER A 110 21.71 10.80 4.54
CA SER A 110 21.86 12.25 4.28
C SER A 110 23.15 12.79 4.88
N ASP A 111 23.46 12.40 6.12
CA ASP A 111 24.67 12.84 6.83
C ASP A 111 25.95 12.32 6.17
N HIS A 112 25.92 11.13 5.56
CA HIS A 112 27.06 10.58 4.80
C HIS A 112 27.23 11.20 3.41
N ILE A 113 26.14 11.59 2.74
CA ILE A 113 26.17 12.17 1.39
C ILE A 113 26.39 13.70 1.44
N GLY A 114 26.10 14.35 2.56
CA GLY A 114 26.21 15.80 2.73
C GLY A 114 25.13 16.61 2.02
N SER A 115 24.11 15.94 1.47
CA SER A 115 22.96 16.58 0.81
C SER A 115 21.71 15.72 0.93
N LEU A 116 20.71 16.24 1.64
CA LEU A 116 19.40 15.60 1.80
C LEU A 116 18.67 15.43 0.46
N GLN A 117 18.80 16.39 -0.45
CA GLN A 117 18.15 16.32 -1.76
C GLN A 117 18.68 15.13 -2.58
N THR A 118 19.99 14.94 -2.60
CA THR A 118 20.63 13.83 -3.31
C THR A 118 20.28 12.49 -2.66
N ALA A 119 20.29 12.43 -1.33
CA ALA A 119 19.88 11.24 -0.59
C ALA A 119 18.42 10.86 -0.92
N LEU A 120 17.50 11.81 -0.93
CA LEU A 120 16.08 11.58 -1.24
C LEU A 120 15.84 11.19 -2.70
N VAL A 121 16.52 11.82 -3.66
CA VAL A 121 16.40 11.47 -5.09
C VAL A 121 16.90 10.05 -5.36
N ILE A 122 17.88 9.55 -4.62
CA ILE A 122 18.38 8.18 -4.81
C ILE A 122 17.49 7.18 -4.09
N THR A 123 17.17 7.44 -2.81
CA THR A 123 16.45 6.48 -1.95
C THR A 123 14.95 6.37 -2.29
N SER A 124 14.28 7.49 -2.57
CA SER A 124 12.81 7.49 -2.76
C SER A 124 12.36 6.67 -3.98
N PRO A 125 12.86 6.92 -5.21
CA PRO A 125 12.43 6.15 -6.36
C PRO A 125 12.92 4.70 -6.34
N THR A 126 14.12 4.42 -5.79
CA THR A 126 14.61 3.03 -5.68
C THR A 126 13.73 2.19 -4.75
N LEU A 127 13.38 2.71 -3.57
CA LEU A 127 12.47 2.05 -2.64
C LEU A 127 11.07 1.86 -3.24
N LEU A 128 10.56 2.85 -3.97
CA LEU A 128 9.26 2.76 -4.65
C LEU A 128 9.25 1.71 -5.76
N ILE A 129 10.33 1.61 -6.54
CA ILE A 129 10.47 0.58 -7.59
C ILE A 129 10.55 -0.82 -6.95
N ILE A 130 11.29 -0.97 -5.84
CA ILE A 130 11.34 -2.23 -5.09
C ILE A 130 9.96 -2.58 -4.54
N ALA A 131 9.23 -1.62 -3.97
CA ALA A 131 7.85 -1.81 -3.51
C ALA A 131 6.92 -2.24 -4.65
N ALA A 132 7.05 -1.64 -5.83
CA ALA A 132 6.31 -2.04 -7.02
C ALA A 132 6.65 -3.47 -7.46
N ALA A 133 7.93 -3.87 -7.41
CA ALA A 133 8.36 -5.22 -7.74
C ALA A 133 7.82 -6.26 -6.75
N ILE A 134 7.85 -5.97 -5.45
CA ILE A 134 7.27 -6.82 -4.40
C ILE A 134 5.75 -6.91 -4.57
N ALA A 135 5.07 -5.78 -4.81
CA ALA A 135 3.64 -5.79 -5.10
C ALA A 135 3.32 -6.62 -6.35
N ALA A 136 4.18 -6.62 -7.38
CA ALA A 136 3.99 -7.44 -8.56
C ALA A 136 4.07 -8.95 -8.29
N THR A 137 4.83 -9.40 -7.28
CA THR A 137 4.84 -10.83 -6.92
C THR A 137 3.51 -11.27 -6.34
N GLY A 138 2.86 -10.40 -5.55
CA GLY A 138 1.54 -10.67 -4.98
C GLY A 138 0.42 -10.79 -6.03
N LEU A 139 0.61 -10.30 -7.27
CA LEU A 139 -0.39 -10.46 -8.34
C LEU A 139 -0.65 -11.93 -8.69
N ARG A 140 0.33 -12.80 -8.42
CA ARG A 140 0.24 -14.24 -8.66
C ARG A 140 -0.39 -14.99 -7.50
N THR A 141 -0.20 -14.54 -6.26
CA THR A 141 -0.63 -15.26 -5.04
C THR A 141 -1.94 -14.74 -4.46
N ALA A 142 -2.25 -13.44 -4.61
CA ALA A 142 -3.38 -12.82 -3.94
C ALA A 142 -4.74 -13.42 -4.31
N LYS A 143 -4.94 -13.86 -5.56
CA LYS A 143 -6.20 -14.50 -5.96
C LYS A 143 -6.35 -15.91 -5.35
N PRO A 144 -5.40 -16.83 -5.52
CA PRO A 144 -5.41 -18.13 -4.83
C PRO A 144 -5.61 -18.04 -3.31
N ASP A 145 -4.99 -17.06 -2.65
CA ASP A 145 -5.07 -16.92 -1.19
C ASP A 145 -6.47 -16.49 -0.73
N VAL A 146 -7.12 -15.58 -1.48
CA VAL A 146 -8.50 -15.16 -1.21
C VAL A 146 -9.47 -16.31 -1.49
N ASP A 147 -9.37 -16.95 -2.66
CA ASP A 147 -10.24 -18.06 -3.06
C ASP A 147 -10.13 -19.22 -2.04
N GLY A 148 -8.91 -19.56 -1.58
CA GLY A 148 -8.69 -20.60 -0.57
C GLY A 148 -9.26 -20.26 0.81
N MET A 149 -9.24 -18.99 1.21
CA MET A 149 -9.88 -18.53 2.44
C MET A 149 -11.42 -18.64 2.35
N GLU A 150 -12.00 -18.29 1.19
CA GLU A 150 -13.45 -18.39 0.97
C GLU A 150 -13.93 -19.84 1.02
N GLU A 151 -13.20 -20.75 0.39
CA GLU A 151 -13.48 -22.18 0.42
C GLU A 151 -13.40 -22.78 1.84
N GLU A 152 -12.36 -22.44 2.60
CA GLU A 152 -12.21 -22.90 3.99
C GLU A 152 -13.32 -22.36 4.88
N TRP A 153 -13.67 -21.09 4.73
CA TRP A 153 -14.79 -20.48 5.45
C TRP A 153 -16.13 -21.14 5.11
N ALA A 154 -16.38 -21.43 3.83
CA ALA A 154 -17.59 -22.11 3.37
C ALA A 154 -17.68 -23.53 3.94
N ARG A 155 -16.57 -24.29 3.96
CA ARG A 155 -16.50 -25.62 4.59
C ARG A 155 -16.82 -25.58 6.08
N ARG A 156 -16.25 -24.63 6.82
CA ARG A 156 -16.51 -24.48 8.27
C ARG A 156 -17.97 -24.10 8.55
N SER A 157 -18.54 -23.21 7.73
CA SER A 157 -19.94 -22.80 7.84
C SER A 157 -20.93 -23.91 7.47
N ALA A 158 -20.53 -24.85 6.62
CA ALA A 158 -21.32 -26.03 6.23
C ALA A 158 -21.10 -27.25 7.14
N GLY A 159 -20.10 -27.20 8.04
CA GLY A 159 -19.78 -28.26 8.99
C GLY A 159 -20.67 -28.28 10.24
N PRO A 160 -20.50 -29.26 11.16
CA PRO A 160 -21.40 -29.52 12.28
C PRO A 160 -21.63 -28.36 13.27
N GLU A 161 -20.81 -27.30 13.25
CA GLU A 161 -20.99 -26.10 14.09
C GLU A 161 -22.30 -25.35 13.80
N ALA A 162 -22.86 -25.46 12.59
CA ALA A 162 -24.18 -24.90 12.27
C ALA A 162 -25.32 -25.61 13.03
N VAL A 163 -25.15 -26.87 13.43
CA VAL A 163 -26.15 -27.65 14.18
C VAL A 163 -26.15 -27.27 15.67
N VAL A 164 -25.05 -26.75 16.20
CA VAL A 164 -24.93 -26.34 17.61
C VAL A 164 -25.49 -24.93 17.86
N ALA A 165 -25.57 -24.09 16.83
CA ALA A 165 -26.09 -22.71 16.92
C ALA A 165 -27.59 -22.56 16.64
N ALA A 166 -28.31 -23.65 16.32
CA ALA A 166 -29.76 -23.60 16.19
C ALA A 166 -30.40 -23.38 17.57
N PRO A 167 -31.16 -22.30 17.80
CA PRO A 167 -31.84 -22.11 19.08
C PRO A 167 -32.83 -23.24 19.25
N VAL A 168 -32.71 -23.97 20.36
CA VAL A 168 -33.67 -24.97 20.79
C VAL A 168 -34.98 -24.23 21.07
N SER A 169 -35.90 -24.26 20.10
CA SER A 169 -37.28 -23.77 20.23
C SER A 169 -38.21 -24.92 20.60
#